data_AF-A0AAD6LSD7-F1
#
_entry.id   AF-A0AAD6LSD7-F1
#
_cell.length_a   1.000
_cell.length_b   1.000
_cell.length_c   1.000
_cell.angle_alpha   90.00
_cell.angle_beta   90.00
_cell.angle_gamma   90.00
#
_symmetry.space_group_name_H-M   'P 1'
#
loop_
_entity.id
_entity.type
_entity.pdbx_description
1 polymer ?
#
loop_
_entity_poly.entity_id
_entity_poly.type
_entity_poly.pdbx_seq_one_letter_code
_entity_poly.pdbx_strand_id
1 'polypeptide(L)'
;MMKERFSKLLLGEDMSGSGKGVCTAVTISNAITNLYATVFGQNLRLEPLKPEKKSMWKREMDCLLSVCDYIVEFIPKSQNLQDGTALEVMESRPRLDIHINLPALRKLDAMLMEVLDSFQDREFWYAEQGSMSSKSTLSGSFRRVIVQRKEEKWWVPVPCVPSGGLSEKSRKHLRHKRDCAYQIHKASMAINSSILAEMEIPETYIASLPKSGRASLGDTIYRYLYTADKFSPGHLLDCLNLASEHEALELADRVEASMYTWRRKACLSHSKSSWNMVKDLMSDIDRTDKNHILAERAETLLFCLKQRYPELSQTSLDTSKIQYNQDVGQAILESYSRVLEGLAFNIVAWIEDVLFVDRNQEQ
;
A
#
# COMPACT_ATOMS: atom_id res chain seq x y z
N MET A 1 16.22 -10.55 23.17
CA MET A 1 15.27 -10.35 22.06
C MET A 1 15.56 -9.06 21.27
N MET A 2 15.60 -7.88 21.89
CA MET A 2 15.90 -6.61 21.16
C MET A 2 17.28 -6.60 20.48
N LYS A 3 18.34 -7.02 21.21
CA LYS A 3 19.71 -7.12 20.65
C LYS A 3 19.78 -8.04 19.43
N GLU A 4 19.11 -9.19 19.49
CA GLU A 4 19.07 -10.17 18.39
C GLU A 4 18.37 -9.59 17.14
N ARG A 5 17.27 -8.84 17.35
CA ARG A 5 16.55 -8.20 16.25
C ARG A 5 17.40 -7.14 15.56
N PHE A 6 17.96 -6.21 16.32
CA PHE A 6 18.83 -5.19 15.74
C PHE A 6 20.10 -5.80 15.12
N SER A 7 20.66 -6.87 15.68
CA SER A 7 21.78 -7.55 15.01
C SER A 7 21.39 -8.15 13.66
N LYS A 8 20.18 -8.72 13.52
CA LYS A 8 19.69 -9.23 12.23
C LYS A 8 19.43 -8.08 11.23
N LEU A 9 18.90 -6.96 11.71
CA LEU A 9 18.73 -5.75 10.88
C LEU A 9 20.08 -5.22 10.36
N LEU A 10 21.09 -5.18 11.23
CA LEU A 10 22.44 -4.71 10.87
C LEU A 10 23.18 -5.65 9.91
N LEU A 11 22.81 -6.94 9.89
CA LEU A 11 23.36 -7.91 8.93
C LEU A 11 22.73 -7.79 7.54
N GLY A 12 21.65 -7.02 7.37
CA GLY A 12 21.01 -6.85 6.07
C GLY A 12 20.46 -8.14 5.48
N GLU A 13 19.93 -9.04 6.33
CA GLU A 13 19.51 -10.41 5.96
C GLU A 13 20.63 -11.36 5.52
N ASP A 14 21.89 -10.89 5.44
CA ASP A 14 23.06 -11.74 5.19
C ASP A 14 23.61 -12.33 6.50
N MET A 15 23.08 -13.49 6.87
CA MET A 15 23.48 -14.22 8.08
C MET A 15 24.90 -14.81 8.00
N SER A 16 25.58 -14.74 6.84
CA SER A 16 26.99 -15.15 6.71
C SER A 16 27.97 -14.09 7.25
N GLY A 17 27.51 -12.84 7.41
CA GLY A 17 28.34 -11.71 7.81
C GLY A 17 29.21 -11.14 6.69
N SER A 18 28.96 -11.52 5.43
CA SER A 18 29.76 -11.07 4.28
C SER A 18 29.46 -9.64 3.82
N GLY A 19 28.42 -9.01 4.38
CA GLY A 19 28.00 -7.65 4.05
C GLY A 19 27.39 -7.53 2.65
N LYS A 20 26.98 -8.65 2.04
CA LYS A 20 26.34 -8.70 0.71
C LYS A 20 24.81 -8.74 0.79
N GLY A 21 24.28 -8.34 1.95
CA GLY A 21 22.86 -8.27 2.21
C GLY A 21 22.18 -7.08 1.54
N VAL A 22 20.90 -6.89 1.86
CA VAL A 22 20.11 -5.73 1.44
C VAL A 22 20.39 -4.53 2.35
N CYS A 23 20.05 -3.33 1.89
CA CYS A 23 20.25 -2.12 2.69
C CYS A 23 19.36 -2.10 3.93
N THR A 24 19.69 -1.25 4.91
CA THR A 24 18.94 -1.11 6.17
C THR A 24 17.47 -0.76 5.94
N ALA A 25 17.17 0.09 4.94
CA ALA A 25 15.81 0.49 4.59
C ALA A 25 14.96 -0.70 4.12
N VAL A 26 15.49 -1.54 3.23
CA VAL A 26 14.80 -2.77 2.80
C VAL A 26 14.67 -3.75 3.96
N THR A 27 15.73 -3.92 4.75
CA THR A 27 15.73 -4.85 5.89
C THR A 27 14.66 -4.49 6.93
N ILE A 28 14.47 -3.20 7.22
CA ILE A 28 13.43 -2.77 8.17
C ILE A 28 12.02 -2.92 7.59
N SER A 29 11.84 -2.66 6.28
CA SER A 29 10.57 -2.89 5.57
C SER A 29 10.18 -4.37 5.60
N ASN A 30 11.13 -5.26 5.34
CA ASN A 30 10.95 -6.71 5.45
C ASN A 30 10.64 -7.13 6.88
N ALA A 31 11.33 -6.57 7.88
CA ALA A 31 11.08 -6.89 9.28
C ALA A 31 9.65 -6.52 9.72
N ILE A 32 9.13 -5.36 9.29
CA ILE A 32 7.74 -4.93 9.54
C ILE A 32 6.75 -5.89 8.86
N THR A 33 6.99 -6.22 7.58
CA THR A 33 6.14 -7.14 6.81
C THR A 33 6.12 -8.55 7.43
N ASN A 34 7.28 -9.07 7.85
CA ASN A 34 7.41 -10.39 8.48
C ASN A 34 6.78 -10.42 9.87
N LEU A 35 6.88 -9.32 10.64
CA LEU A 35 6.19 -9.18 11.91
C LEU A 35 4.67 -9.25 11.72
N TYR A 36 4.15 -8.50 10.74
CA TYR A 36 2.74 -8.54 10.38
C TYR A 36 2.28 -9.98 10.04
N ALA A 37 3.00 -10.67 9.16
CA ALA A 37 2.70 -12.06 8.81
C ALA A 37 2.73 -13.00 10.03
N THR A 38 3.68 -12.79 10.95
CA THR A 38 3.81 -13.59 12.18
C THR A 38 2.67 -13.36 13.17
N VAL A 39 2.18 -12.13 13.28
CA VAL A 39 1.12 -11.76 14.24
C VAL A 39 -0.27 -12.06 13.68
N PHE A 40 -0.52 -11.70 12.42
CA PHE A 40 -1.85 -11.71 11.82
C PHE A 40 -2.06 -12.84 10.81
N GLY A 41 -0.99 -13.42 10.24
CA GLY A 41 -1.11 -14.39 9.15
C GLY A 41 -1.86 -15.68 9.50
N GLN A 42 -1.91 -16.05 10.78
CA GLN A 42 -2.70 -17.18 11.28
C GLN A 42 -4.04 -16.76 11.89
N ASN A 43 -4.25 -15.46 12.11
CA ASN A 43 -5.43 -14.91 12.77
C ASN A 43 -6.41 -14.41 11.70
N LEU A 44 -6.93 -15.33 10.90
CA LEU A 44 -7.83 -15.06 9.77
C LEU A 44 -9.31 -14.97 10.20
N ARG A 45 -9.58 -14.37 11.37
CA ARG A 45 -10.89 -14.38 12.02
C ARG A 45 -11.19 -13.04 12.69
N LEU A 46 -12.46 -12.69 12.73
CA LEU A 46 -12.99 -11.59 13.55
C LEU A 46 -13.06 -12.01 15.02
N GLU A 47 -11.94 -11.85 15.72
CA GLU A 47 -11.81 -12.03 17.17
C GLU A 47 -10.66 -11.20 17.73
N PRO A 48 -10.66 -10.91 19.04
CA PRO A 48 -9.54 -10.25 19.69
C PRO A 48 -8.25 -11.06 19.52
N LEU A 49 -7.13 -10.37 19.28
CA LEU A 49 -5.83 -11.02 19.26
C LEU A 49 -5.52 -11.64 20.63
N LYS A 50 -4.89 -12.81 20.62
CA LYS A 50 -4.33 -13.40 21.84
C LYS A 50 -3.40 -12.39 22.54
N PRO A 51 -3.44 -12.29 23.89
CA PRO A 51 -2.64 -11.32 24.62
C PRO A 51 -1.14 -11.39 24.30
N GLU A 52 -0.58 -12.58 24.05
CA GLU A 52 0.83 -12.73 23.70
C GLU A 52 1.13 -12.11 22.32
N LYS A 53 0.26 -12.31 21.34
CA LYS A 53 0.41 -11.77 19.98
C LYS A 53 0.22 -10.25 19.96
N LYS A 54 -0.74 -9.73 20.73
CA LYS A 54 -0.96 -8.28 20.89
C LYS A 54 0.24 -7.59 21.54
N SER A 55 0.77 -8.20 22.62
CA SER A 55 1.98 -7.71 23.29
C SER A 55 3.22 -7.79 22.38
N MET A 56 3.34 -8.88 21.61
CA MET A 56 4.39 -9.05 20.60
C MET A 56 4.33 -7.93 19.57
N TRP A 57 3.19 -7.71 18.91
CA TRP A 57 3.00 -6.65 17.92
C TRP A 57 3.43 -5.29 18.44
N LYS A 58 2.88 -4.87 19.59
CA LYS A 58 3.18 -3.56 20.19
C LYS A 58 4.67 -3.38 20.46
N ARG A 59 5.26 -4.27 21.24
CA ARG A 59 6.67 -4.18 21.65
C ARG A 59 7.62 -4.23 20.45
N GLU A 60 7.28 -5.03 19.46
CA GLU A 60 8.13 -5.25 18.29
C GLU A 60 8.02 -4.14 17.26
N MET A 61 6.82 -3.58 17.03
CA MET A 61 6.69 -2.34 16.26
C MET A 61 7.33 -1.17 16.99
N ASP A 62 7.14 -1.01 18.30
CA ASP A 62 7.80 0.06 19.06
C ASP A 62 9.33 0.04 18.86
N CYS A 63 9.91 -1.15 18.82
CA CYS A 63 11.34 -1.36 18.53
C CYS A 63 11.74 -1.01 17.09
N LEU A 64 10.91 -1.29 16.09
CA LEU A 64 11.20 -0.97 14.69
C LEU A 64 11.01 0.53 14.43
N LEU A 65 9.98 1.13 15.03
CA LEU A 65 9.63 2.54 14.89
C LEU A 65 10.58 3.47 15.66
N SER A 66 11.30 2.99 16.68
CA SER A 66 12.22 3.83 17.46
C SER A 66 13.32 4.47 16.62
N VAL A 67 13.61 3.91 15.44
CA VAL A 67 14.59 4.51 14.50
C VAL A 67 14.13 5.88 14.01
N CYS A 68 12.82 6.10 13.87
CA CYS A 68 12.25 7.38 13.44
C CYS A 68 12.54 8.53 14.42
N ASP A 69 12.71 8.24 15.72
CA ASP A 69 13.01 9.27 16.73
C ASP A 69 14.38 9.93 16.50
N TYR A 70 15.26 9.26 15.73
CA TYR A 70 16.61 9.72 15.40
C TYR A 70 16.73 10.29 13.99
N ILE A 71 15.64 10.31 13.20
CA ILE A 71 15.63 10.88 11.85
C ILE A 71 15.17 12.33 11.94
N VAL A 72 16.14 13.25 11.85
CA VAL A 72 15.94 14.68 12.08
C VAL A 72 16.37 15.55 10.89
N GLU A 73 15.72 16.70 10.78
CA GLU A 73 16.16 17.82 9.97
C GLU A 73 16.85 18.84 10.87
N PHE A 74 17.94 19.44 10.38
CA PHE A 74 18.60 20.55 11.04
C PHE A 74 18.06 21.86 10.49
N ILE A 75 17.48 22.68 11.36
CA ILE A 75 16.92 23.99 11.02
C ILE A 75 17.68 25.12 11.73
N PRO A 76 17.96 26.23 11.03
CA PRO A 76 18.56 27.41 11.67
C PRO A 76 17.52 28.09 12.57
N LYS A 77 17.97 28.49 13.77
CA LYS A 77 17.14 29.20 14.75
C LYS A 77 17.96 30.28 15.44
N SER A 78 17.42 31.50 15.45
CA SER A 78 17.97 32.59 16.24
C SER A 78 17.42 32.50 17.67
N GLN A 79 18.31 32.35 18.66
CA GLN A 79 17.97 32.36 20.07
C GLN A 79 18.69 33.53 20.76
N ASN A 80 18.00 34.22 21.66
CA ASN A 80 18.61 35.29 22.44
C ASN A 80 19.17 34.72 23.74
N LEU A 81 20.44 35.03 24.02
CA LEU A 81 21.08 34.73 25.30
C LEU A 81 20.48 35.65 26.39
N GLN A 82 20.72 35.31 27.67
CA GLN A 82 20.20 36.06 28.81
C GLN A 82 20.69 37.53 28.85
N ASP A 83 21.80 37.82 28.17
CA ASP A 83 22.39 39.15 28.01
C ASP A 83 21.81 39.94 26.82
N GLY A 84 20.85 39.37 26.07
CA GLY A 84 20.22 39.98 24.90
C GLY A 84 20.97 39.76 23.58
N THR A 85 22.10 39.06 23.59
CA THR A 85 22.86 38.74 22.36
C THR A 85 22.10 37.70 21.53
N ALA A 86 21.84 38.01 20.26
CA ALA A 86 21.27 37.06 19.31
C ALA A 86 22.33 36.04 18.86
N LEU A 87 22.08 34.76 19.11
CA LEU A 87 22.90 33.64 18.70
C LEU A 87 22.14 32.79 17.68
N GLU A 88 22.74 32.58 16.51
CA GLU A 88 22.23 31.62 15.53
C GLU A 88 22.72 30.22 15.88
N VAL A 89 21.78 29.31 16.14
CA VAL A 89 22.05 27.91 16.45
C VAL A 89 21.31 27.00 15.48
N MET A 90 21.83 25.80 15.29
CA MET A 90 21.13 24.74 14.57
C MET A 90 20.31 23.93 15.56
N GLU A 91 18.99 23.88 15.37
CA GLU A 91 18.07 23.05 16.13
C GLU A 91 17.75 21.77 15.33
N SER A 92 17.67 20.64 16.02
CA SER A 92 17.21 19.38 15.42
C SER A 92 15.72 19.22 15.65
N ARG A 93 14.96 18.96 14.58
CA ARG A 93 13.54 18.58 14.66
C ARG A 93 13.31 17.25 13.93
N PRO A 94 12.33 16.42 14.33
CA PRO A 94 11.95 15.25 13.54
C PRO A 94 11.63 15.65 12.10
N ARG A 95 12.04 14.81 11.15
CA ARG A 95 11.76 15.04 9.72
C ARG A 95 10.26 15.17 9.46
N LEU A 96 9.87 16.06 8.55
CA LEU A 96 8.48 16.50 8.42
C LEU A 96 7.50 15.37 8.09
N ASP A 97 7.88 14.50 7.14
CA ASP A 97 7.12 13.31 6.73
C ASP A 97 6.85 12.37 7.92
N ILE A 98 7.86 12.11 8.74
CA ILE A 98 7.77 11.26 9.94
C ILE A 98 6.90 11.94 10.99
N HIS A 99 7.13 13.23 11.26
CA HIS A 99 6.39 13.98 12.27
C HIS A 99 4.88 13.95 12.04
N ILE A 100 4.45 14.00 10.77
CA ILE A 100 3.05 13.99 10.38
C ILE A 100 2.51 12.55 10.31
N ASN A 101 3.17 11.68 9.56
CA ASN A 101 2.60 10.38 9.19
C ASN A 101 2.72 9.33 10.29
N LEU A 102 3.81 9.33 11.08
CA LEU A 102 4.02 8.29 12.09
C LEU A 102 2.93 8.31 13.21
N PRO A 103 2.54 9.46 13.79
CA PRO A 103 1.45 9.50 14.75
C PRO A 103 0.10 9.10 14.14
N ALA A 104 -0.15 9.45 12.88
CA ALA A 104 -1.35 9.06 12.16
C ALA A 104 -1.43 7.53 12.01
N LEU A 105 -0.35 6.89 11.56
CA LEU A 105 -0.28 5.43 11.42
C LEU A 105 -0.45 4.70 12.76
N ARG A 106 0.18 5.19 13.84
CA ARG A 106 -0.03 4.63 15.20
C ARG A 106 -1.50 4.71 15.64
N LYS A 107 -2.19 5.79 15.28
CA LYS A 107 -3.62 5.94 15.57
C LYS A 107 -4.46 4.94 14.77
N LEU A 108 -4.16 4.76 13.48
CA LEU A 108 -4.85 3.78 12.63
C LEU A 108 -4.64 2.34 13.14
N ASP A 109 -3.43 1.99 13.56
CA ASP A 109 -3.10 0.70 14.19
C ASP A 109 -3.94 0.47 15.46
N ALA A 110 -3.96 1.44 16.37
CA ALA A 110 -4.76 1.35 17.59
C ALA A 110 -6.26 1.16 17.28
N MET A 111 -6.80 1.89 16.31
CA MET A 111 -8.19 1.74 15.87
C MET A 111 -8.47 0.35 15.28
N LEU A 112 -7.54 -0.26 14.52
CA LEU A 112 -7.68 -1.63 14.03
C LEU A 112 -7.69 -2.65 15.17
N MET A 113 -6.83 -2.48 16.17
CA MET A 113 -6.86 -3.31 17.37
C MET A 113 -8.21 -3.21 18.09
N GLU A 114 -8.76 -2.00 18.24
CA GLU A 114 -10.08 -1.77 18.85
C GLU A 114 -11.22 -2.40 18.03
N VAL A 115 -11.11 -2.44 16.70
CA VAL A 115 -12.06 -3.15 15.85
C VAL A 115 -12.03 -4.65 16.16
N LEU A 116 -10.85 -5.27 16.20
CA LEU A 116 -10.70 -6.70 16.51
C LEU A 116 -11.16 -7.03 17.95
N ASP A 117 -10.76 -6.21 18.92
CA ASP A 117 -11.14 -6.38 20.34
C ASP A 117 -12.67 -6.33 20.52
N SER A 118 -13.39 -5.62 19.66
CA SER A 118 -14.86 -5.51 19.73
C SER A 118 -15.63 -6.76 19.33
N PHE A 119 -14.95 -7.82 18.89
CA PHE A 119 -15.54 -9.12 18.54
C PHE A 119 -15.39 -10.19 19.63
N GLN A 120 -15.24 -9.79 20.88
CA GLN A 120 -15.16 -10.71 22.03
C GLN A 120 -16.48 -11.49 22.23
N ASP A 121 -17.62 -10.78 22.21
CA ASP A 121 -18.96 -11.36 22.37
C ASP A 121 -19.68 -11.37 21.02
N ARG A 122 -19.43 -12.42 20.22
CA ARG A 122 -19.97 -12.59 18.86
C ARG A 122 -21.09 -13.63 18.81
N GLU A 123 -22.12 -13.34 18.01
CA GLU A 123 -23.23 -14.28 17.71
C GLU A 123 -22.88 -15.29 16.61
N PHE A 124 -21.81 -15.05 15.86
CA PHE A 124 -21.30 -15.93 14.80
C PHE A 124 -20.05 -16.68 15.28
N TRP A 125 -19.72 -17.78 14.61
CA TRP A 125 -18.52 -18.58 14.89
C TRP A 125 -17.85 -19.02 13.58
N TYR A 126 -16.68 -19.63 13.67
CA TYR A 126 -15.98 -20.18 12.51
C TYR A 126 -15.98 -21.71 12.57
N ALA A 127 -16.22 -22.38 11.45
CA ALA A 127 -16.15 -23.84 11.36
C ALA A 127 -14.72 -24.36 11.61
N GLU A 128 -14.58 -25.48 12.33
CA GLU A 128 -13.27 -26.12 12.50
C GLU A 128 -12.80 -26.80 11.21
N GLN A 129 -11.54 -26.54 10.85
CA GLN A 129 -10.92 -26.90 9.57
C GLN A 129 -10.69 -28.42 9.38
N GLY A 130 -11.20 -29.27 10.28
CA GLY A 130 -11.02 -30.73 10.28
C GLY A 130 -12.31 -31.57 10.16
N SER A 131 -13.50 -30.98 10.16
CA SER A 131 -14.77 -31.74 10.10
C SER A 131 -15.30 -31.97 8.67
N MET A 132 -14.44 -31.79 7.66
CA MET A 132 -14.76 -32.08 6.25
C MET A 132 -14.16 -33.41 5.81
N SER A 133 -14.21 -34.43 6.66
CA SER A 133 -14.05 -35.81 6.20
C SER A 133 -15.29 -36.18 5.39
N SER A 134 -15.10 -36.21 4.07
CA SER A 134 -16.03 -36.76 3.11
C SER A 134 -16.14 -38.27 3.33
N LYS A 135 -16.96 -38.70 4.31
CA LYS A 135 -17.60 -40.02 4.44
C LYS A 135 -18.23 -40.14 5.83
N SER A 136 -19.50 -39.77 5.94
CA SER A 136 -20.41 -40.48 6.85
C SER A 136 -21.78 -40.54 6.20
N THR A 137 -22.12 -41.75 5.78
CA THR A 137 -23.45 -42.18 5.39
C THR A 137 -24.33 -42.12 6.63
N LEU A 138 -25.43 -41.37 6.53
CA LEU A 138 -26.71 -41.53 7.25
C LEU A 138 -26.67 -41.59 8.78
N SER A 139 -27.03 -40.47 9.41
CA SER A 139 -28.07 -40.35 10.47
C SER A 139 -27.77 -39.15 11.35
N GLY A 140 -28.72 -38.21 11.47
CA GLY A 140 -28.62 -37.05 12.36
C GLY A 140 -28.90 -35.72 11.67
N SER A 141 -30.02 -35.12 12.03
CA SER A 141 -30.54 -33.83 11.55
C SER A 141 -29.58 -32.66 11.83
N PHE A 142 -28.66 -32.40 10.90
CA PHE A 142 -28.04 -31.08 10.73
C PHE A 142 -28.03 -30.78 9.23
N ARG A 143 -28.86 -29.80 8.82
CA ARG A 143 -28.78 -29.24 7.46
C ARG A 143 -27.34 -28.75 7.28
N ARG A 144 -26.56 -29.46 6.46
CA ARG A 144 -25.26 -28.99 5.99
C ARG A 144 -25.49 -27.64 5.33
N VAL A 145 -25.06 -26.57 6.00
CA VAL A 145 -24.86 -25.28 5.34
C VAL A 145 -23.67 -25.48 4.42
N ILE A 146 -23.94 -25.92 3.20
CA ILE A 146 -22.96 -25.83 2.12
C ILE A 146 -22.93 -24.35 1.75
N VAL A 147 -22.13 -23.57 2.46
CA VAL A 147 -21.73 -22.25 1.97
C VAL A 147 -21.04 -22.52 0.64
N GLN A 148 -21.66 -22.10 -0.47
CA GLN A 148 -20.99 -22.10 -1.77
C GLN A 148 -19.71 -21.28 -1.62
N ARG A 149 -18.58 -22.00 -1.56
CA ARG A 149 -17.25 -21.38 -1.52
C ARG A 149 -17.10 -20.56 -2.80
N LYS A 150 -16.56 -19.34 -2.70
CA LYS A 150 -15.61 -18.93 -3.74
C LYS A 150 -14.44 -19.91 -3.60
N GLU A 151 -14.30 -20.84 -4.54
CA GLU A 151 -13.37 -21.98 -4.48
C GLU A 151 -11.89 -21.59 -4.26
N GLU A 152 -11.56 -20.30 -4.39
CA GLU A 152 -10.21 -19.78 -4.42
C GLU A 152 -9.48 -19.71 -3.06
N LYS A 153 -10.19 -19.72 -1.91
CA LYS A 153 -9.56 -19.47 -0.59
C LYS A 153 -9.84 -20.57 0.45
N TRP A 154 -9.49 -21.81 0.13
CA TRP A 154 -9.76 -23.00 0.97
C TRP A 154 -9.13 -22.96 2.38
N TRP A 155 -8.10 -22.13 2.59
CA TRP A 155 -7.41 -21.97 3.87
C TRP A 155 -8.09 -20.97 4.83
N VAL A 156 -9.05 -20.17 4.36
CA VAL A 156 -9.76 -19.18 5.19
C VAL A 156 -10.88 -19.88 5.99
N PRO A 157 -10.99 -19.64 7.31
CA PRO A 157 -12.08 -20.19 8.11
C PRO A 157 -13.46 -19.72 7.62
N VAL A 158 -14.42 -20.64 7.51
CA VAL A 158 -15.78 -20.32 7.04
C VAL A 158 -16.60 -19.77 8.21
N PRO A 159 -17.19 -18.56 8.12
CA PRO A 159 -18.09 -18.05 9.14
C PRO A 159 -19.44 -18.77 9.10
N CYS A 160 -20.00 -18.99 10.29
CA CYS A 160 -21.30 -19.62 10.53
C CYS A 160 -22.12 -18.69 11.41
N VAL A 161 -23.42 -18.61 11.14
CA VAL A 161 -24.40 -17.81 11.89
C VAL A 161 -25.54 -18.70 12.42
N PRO A 162 -26.31 -18.26 13.43
CA PRO A 162 -27.47 -18.99 13.91
C PRO A 162 -28.52 -19.22 12.82
N SER A 163 -29.34 -20.27 12.95
CA SER A 163 -30.37 -20.61 11.94
C SER A 163 -31.49 -19.57 11.79
N GLY A 164 -31.61 -18.62 12.73
CA GLY A 164 -32.52 -17.48 12.65
C GLY A 164 -31.84 -16.18 12.20
N GLY A 165 -30.60 -16.25 11.71
CA GLY A 165 -29.77 -15.08 11.40
C GLY A 165 -29.22 -14.40 12.65
N LEU A 166 -28.48 -13.32 12.41
CA LEU A 166 -27.92 -12.45 13.44
C LEU A 166 -28.98 -11.46 13.95
N SER A 167 -28.84 -11.07 15.22
CA SER A 167 -29.65 -10.00 15.78
C SER A 167 -29.41 -8.67 15.06
N GLU A 168 -30.42 -7.80 15.04
CA GLU A 168 -30.30 -6.45 14.46
C GLU A 168 -29.16 -5.65 15.11
N LYS A 169 -28.93 -5.85 16.41
CA LYS A 169 -27.82 -5.22 17.14
C LYS A 169 -26.47 -5.68 16.58
N SER A 170 -26.29 -6.98 16.37
CA SER A 170 -25.05 -7.55 15.82
C SER A 170 -24.83 -7.14 14.35
N ARG A 171 -25.90 -7.09 13.54
CA ARG A 171 -25.83 -6.57 12.17
C ARG A 171 -25.40 -5.10 12.12
N LYS A 172 -25.97 -4.24 12.97
CA LYS A 172 -25.57 -2.83 13.08
C LYS A 172 -24.12 -2.67 13.54
N HIS A 173 -23.69 -3.48 14.51
CA HIS A 173 -22.30 -3.51 14.98
C HIS A 173 -21.32 -3.88 13.85
N LEU A 174 -21.60 -4.96 13.11
CA LEU A 174 -20.79 -5.39 11.96
C LEU A 174 -20.68 -4.29 10.90
N ARG A 175 -21.79 -3.65 10.51
CA ARG A 175 -21.77 -2.56 9.52
C ARG A 175 -20.93 -1.38 10.01
N HIS A 176 -21.10 -0.98 11.27
CA HIS A 176 -20.31 0.11 11.85
C HIS A 176 -18.81 -0.21 11.88
N LYS A 177 -18.43 -1.43 12.28
CA LYS A 177 -17.03 -1.86 12.31
C LYS A 177 -16.43 -2.00 10.92
N ARG A 178 -17.20 -2.47 9.93
CA ARG A 178 -16.81 -2.48 8.52
C ARG A 178 -16.53 -1.06 8.02
N ASP A 179 -17.45 -0.12 8.27
CA ASP A 179 -17.29 1.26 7.82
C ASP A 179 -16.05 1.91 8.45
N CYS A 180 -15.81 1.65 9.74
CA CYS A 180 -14.58 2.07 10.43
C CYS A 180 -13.32 1.48 9.76
N ALA A 181 -13.26 0.16 9.57
CA ALA A 181 -12.13 -0.51 8.94
C ALA A 181 -11.91 -0.03 7.49
N TYR A 182 -12.97 0.26 6.74
CA TYR A 182 -12.88 0.80 5.39
C TYR A 182 -12.31 2.23 5.37
N GLN A 183 -12.67 3.10 6.32
CA GLN A 183 -12.04 4.42 6.42
C GLN A 183 -10.55 4.31 6.78
N ILE A 184 -10.20 3.37 7.67
CA ILE A 184 -8.79 3.10 8.02
C ILE A 184 -8.03 2.61 6.78
N HIS A 185 -8.58 1.67 6.02
CA HIS A 185 -7.99 1.17 4.78
C HIS A 185 -7.69 2.31 3.81
N LYS A 186 -8.66 3.19 3.53
CA LYS A 186 -8.45 4.36 2.66
C LYS A 186 -7.39 5.33 3.19
N ALA A 187 -7.36 5.56 4.51
CA ALA A 187 -6.37 6.44 5.12
C ALA A 187 -4.94 5.87 5.01
N SER A 188 -4.78 4.57 5.29
CA SER A 188 -3.51 3.87 5.14
C SER A 188 -3.04 3.87 3.69
N MET A 189 -3.93 3.56 2.75
CA MET A 189 -3.64 3.58 1.31
C MET A 189 -3.22 4.98 0.81
N ALA A 190 -3.86 6.04 1.30
CA ALA A 190 -3.51 7.41 0.95
C ALA A 190 -2.12 7.81 1.48
N ILE A 191 -1.79 7.44 2.72
CA ILE A 191 -0.45 7.65 3.30
C ILE A 191 0.58 6.85 2.49
N ASN A 192 0.33 5.57 2.23
CA ASN A 192 1.24 4.71 1.47
C ASN A 192 1.53 5.29 0.08
N SER A 193 0.47 5.69 -0.64
CA SER A 193 0.58 6.32 -1.96
C SER A 193 1.37 7.62 -1.94
N SER A 194 1.19 8.46 -0.92
CA SER A 194 1.96 9.71 -0.75
C SER A 194 3.44 9.44 -0.54
N ILE A 195 3.80 8.47 0.30
CA ILE A 195 5.19 8.11 0.55
C ILE A 195 5.83 7.50 -0.69
N LEU A 196 5.14 6.60 -1.40
CA LEU A 196 5.62 6.04 -2.66
C LEU A 196 5.83 7.13 -3.73
N ALA A 197 4.98 8.15 -3.79
CA ALA A 197 5.15 9.27 -4.72
C ALA A 197 6.43 10.07 -4.44
N GLU A 198 6.81 10.23 -3.16
CA GLU A 198 8.01 10.94 -2.71
C GLU A 198 9.30 10.10 -2.75
N MET A 199 9.20 8.78 -2.83
CA MET A 199 10.37 7.90 -2.97
C MET A 199 11.11 8.15 -4.30
N GLU A 200 12.44 8.18 -4.21
CA GLU A 200 13.32 8.34 -5.36
C GLU A 200 13.14 7.21 -6.39
N ILE A 201 13.16 7.56 -7.67
CA ILE A 201 13.03 6.58 -8.74
C ILE A 201 14.41 5.99 -9.04
N PRO A 202 14.59 4.66 -8.94
CA PRO A 202 15.89 4.04 -9.14
C PRO A 202 16.43 4.28 -10.55
N GLU A 203 17.73 4.58 -10.68
CA GLU A 203 18.39 4.74 -11.98
C GLU A 203 18.27 3.49 -12.85
N THR A 204 18.27 2.30 -12.23
CA THR A 204 18.05 1.00 -12.90
C THR A 204 16.70 0.92 -13.59
N TYR A 205 15.64 1.44 -12.98
CA TYR A 205 14.31 1.54 -13.59
C TYR A 205 14.33 2.53 -14.75
N ILE A 206 14.92 3.72 -14.57
CA ILE A 206 15.03 4.69 -15.66
C ILE A 206 15.82 4.14 -16.85
N ALA A 207 16.85 3.34 -16.59
CA ALA A 207 17.66 2.68 -17.63
C ALA A 207 16.89 1.58 -18.37
N SER A 208 15.94 0.90 -17.73
CA SER A 208 15.09 -0.12 -18.36
C SER A 208 13.93 0.46 -19.17
N LEU A 209 13.58 1.74 -18.97
CA LEU A 209 12.50 2.40 -19.70
C LEU A 209 12.71 2.38 -21.23
N PRO A 210 11.66 2.10 -22.01
CA PRO A 210 11.73 2.14 -23.47
C PRO A 210 12.19 3.49 -24.04
N LYS A 211 12.79 3.46 -25.23
CA LYS A 211 13.23 4.69 -25.92
C LYS A 211 12.06 5.59 -26.34
N SER A 212 10.84 5.10 -26.37
CA SER A 212 9.63 5.84 -26.76
C SER A 212 8.44 5.43 -25.90
N GLY A 213 7.79 6.40 -25.25
CA GLY A 213 6.57 6.14 -24.46
C GLY A 213 5.43 5.57 -25.32
N ARG A 214 5.38 5.91 -26.61
CA ARG A 214 4.45 5.28 -27.56
C ARG A 214 4.66 3.76 -27.66
N ALA A 215 5.89 3.28 -27.56
CA ALA A 215 6.18 1.85 -27.68
C ALA A 215 5.67 1.07 -26.46
N SER A 216 5.73 1.65 -25.26
CA SER A 216 5.19 1.03 -24.05
C SER A 216 3.67 1.07 -24.03
N LEU A 217 3.08 2.22 -24.40
CA LEU A 217 1.64 2.45 -24.27
C LEU A 217 0.81 1.80 -25.38
N GLY A 218 1.39 1.65 -26.56
CA GLY A 218 0.69 1.20 -27.76
C GLY A 218 0.01 2.32 -28.55
N ASP A 219 -0.18 2.08 -29.84
CA ASP A 219 -0.60 3.09 -30.82
C ASP A 219 -2.00 3.66 -30.56
N THR A 220 -2.95 2.83 -30.14
CA THR A 220 -4.34 3.22 -29.92
C THR A 220 -4.45 4.24 -28.79
N ILE A 221 -3.85 3.91 -27.64
CA ILE A 221 -3.89 4.76 -26.44
C ILE A 221 -3.05 6.02 -26.67
N TYR A 222 -1.87 5.89 -27.27
CA TYR A 222 -1.05 7.05 -27.64
C TYR A 222 -1.81 8.04 -28.53
N ARG A 223 -2.50 7.55 -29.57
CA ARG A 223 -3.28 8.41 -30.46
C ARG A 223 -4.38 9.15 -29.71
N TYR A 224 -5.07 8.49 -28.78
CA TYR A 224 -6.08 9.14 -27.95
C TYR A 224 -5.48 10.22 -27.03
N LEU A 225 -4.34 9.92 -26.37
CA LEU A 225 -3.62 10.91 -25.56
C LEU A 225 -3.13 12.10 -26.39
N TYR A 226 -2.75 11.89 -27.65
CA TYR A 226 -2.17 12.92 -28.51
C TYR A 226 -3.23 13.79 -29.22
N THR A 227 -4.29 13.17 -29.76
CA THR A 227 -5.24 13.83 -30.67
C THR A 227 -6.47 14.40 -29.99
N ALA A 228 -6.71 14.10 -28.71
CA ALA A 228 -7.88 14.62 -28.02
C ALA A 228 -7.72 16.13 -27.72
N ASP A 229 -8.52 16.96 -28.40
CA ASP A 229 -8.68 18.39 -28.08
C ASP A 229 -9.20 18.57 -26.64
N LYS A 230 -10.06 17.66 -26.18
CA LYS A 230 -10.49 17.52 -24.78
C LYS A 230 -10.19 16.10 -24.30
N PHE A 231 -9.12 15.94 -23.53
CA PHE A 231 -8.76 14.64 -22.98
C PHE A 231 -9.73 14.21 -21.88
N SER A 232 -10.39 13.07 -22.07
CA SER A 232 -11.22 12.42 -21.05
C SER A 232 -10.64 11.04 -20.72
N PRO A 233 -10.00 10.86 -19.54
CA PRO A 233 -9.42 9.59 -19.14
C PRO A 233 -10.49 8.53 -18.86
N GLY A 234 -11.64 8.92 -18.28
CA GLY A 234 -12.74 8.00 -17.99
C GLY A 234 -13.29 7.36 -19.26
N HIS A 235 -13.51 8.15 -20.31
CA HIS A 235 -13.99 7.64 -21.60
C HIS A 235 -13.00 6.68 -22.26
N LEU A 236 -11.69 6.96 -22.15
CA LEU A 236 -10.66 6.05 -22.64
C LEU A 236 -10.72 4.70 -21.90
N LEU A 237 -10.80 4.72 -20.57
CA LEU A 237 -10.89 3.51 -19.76
C LEU A 237 -12.16 2.71 -20.04
N ASP A 238 -13.29 3.37 -20.32
CA ASP A 238 -14.54 2.71 -20.73
C ASP A 238 -14.39 2.00 -22.09
N CYS A 239 -13.61 2.57 -23.01
CA CYS A 239 -13.34 1.98 -24.32
C CYS A 239 -12.33 0.82 -24.29
N LEU A 240 -11.47 0.74 -23.27
CA LEU A 240 -10.42 -0.29 -23.17
C LEU A 240 -10.95 -1.65 -22.68
N ASN A 241 -12.16 -1.71 -22.11
CA ASN A 241 -12.83 -2.93 -21.63
C ASN A 241 -11.90 -3.89 -20.87
N LEU A 242 -11.25 -3.40 -19.82
CA LEU A 242 -10.34 -4.18 -18.99
C LEU A 242 -11.14 -5.24 -18.22
N ALA A 243 -10.89 -6.52 -18.52
CA ALA A 243 -11.66 -7.65 -18.00
C ALA A 243 -11.11 -8.18 -16.67
N SER A 244 -9.85 -7.90 -16.34
CA SER A 244 -9.19 -8.41 -15.14
C SER A 244 -8.33 -7.37 -14.44
N GLU A 245 -8.04 -7.59 -13.15
CA GLU A 245 -7.08 -6.78 -12.38
C GLU A 245 -5.68 -6.84 -13.01
N HIS A 246 -5.29 -7.99 -13.57
CA HIS A 246 -3.99 -8.14 -14.23
C HIS A 246 -3.85 -7.23 -15.46
N GLU A 247 -4.89 -7.14 -16.29
CA GLU A 247 -4.89 -6.21 -17.44
C GLU A 247 -4.86 -4.75 -17.00
N ALA A 248 -5.55 -4.41 -15.90
CA ALA A 248 -5.49 -3.08 -15.31
C ALA A 248 -4.08 -2.75 -14.79
N LEU A 249 -3.41 -3.71 -14.15
CA LEU A 249 -2.04 -3.55 -13.65
C LEU A 249 -1.04 -3.38 -14.78
N GLU A 250 -1.13 -4.22 -15.82
CA GLU A 250 -0.28 -4.12 -17.01
C GLU A 250 -0.47 -2.76 -17.71
N LEU A 251 -1.71 -2.25 -17.75
CA LEU A 251 -1.96 -0.90 -18.26
C LEU A 251 -1.33 0.16 -17.37
N ALA A 252 -1.44 0.06 -16.05
CA ALA A 252 -0.81 1.00 -15.11
C ALA A 252 0.71 1.05 -15.31
N ASP A 253 1.37 -0.10 -15.39
CA ASP A 253 2.80 -0.21 -15.65
C ASP A 253 3.22 0.44 -16.98
N ARG A 254 2.45 0.19 -18.06
CA ARG A 254 2.70 0.80 -19.37
C ARG A 254 2.50 2.31 -19.37
N VAL A 255 1.48 2.80 -18.66
CA VAL A 255 1.19 4.24 -18.52
C VAL A 255 2.31 4.92 -17.72
N GLU A 256 2.72 4.36 -16.58
CA GLU A 256 3.82 4.88 -15.75
C GLU A 256 5.14 4.92 -16.52
N ALA A 257 5.51 3.82 -17.18
CA ALA A 257 6.72 3.76 -18.00
C ALA A 257 6.72 4.84 -19.11
N SER A 258 5.57 5.07 -19.74
CA SER A 258 5.40 6.09 -20.78
C SER A 258 5.51 7.50 -20.23
N MET A 259 4.84 7.76 -19.10
CA MET A 259 4.88 9.03 -18.39
C MET A 259 6.33 9.42 -18.05
N TYR A 260 7.09 8.53 -17.42
CA TYR A 260 8.48 8.80 -17.07
C TYR A 260 9.40 8.89 -18.29
N THR A 261 9.12 8.16 -19.36
CA THR A 261 9.84 8.30 -20.63
C THR A 261 9.66 9.70 -21.22
N TRP A 262 8.44 10.26 -21.18
CA TRP A 262 8.16 11.62 -21.65
C TRP A 262 8.75 12.69 -20.74
N ARG A 263 8.60 12.55 -19.41
CA ARG A 263 9.24 13.45 -18.42
C ARG A 263 10.75 13.53 -18.63
N ARG A 264 11.43 12.38 -18.78
CA ARG A 264 12.87 12.33 -19.07
C ARG A 264 13.24 13.08 -20.35
N LYS A 265 12.48 12.88 -21.44
CA LYS A 265 12.73 13.56 -22.73
C LYS A 265 12.50 15.06 -22.67
N ALA A 266 11.54 15.51 -21.87
CA ALA A 266 11.28 16.92 -21.65
C ALA A 266 12.43 17.60 -20.89
N CYS A 267 13.06 16.92 -19.92
CA CYS A 267 14.21 17.46 -19.18
C CYS A 267 15.52 17.46 -20.00
N LEU A 268 15.73 16.48 -20.89
CA LEU A 268 16.97 16.33 -21.68
C LEU A 268 17.21 17.44 -22.73
N SER A 269 16.22 18.30 -23.04
CA SER A 269 16.40 19.40 -24.00
C SER A 269 17.19 20.59 -23.45
N HIS A 270 17.35 20.70 -22.12
CA HIS A 270 18.08 21.83 -21.50
C HIS A 270 19.61 21.64 -21.42
N SER A 271 20.15 20.48 -21.82
CA SER A 271 21.58 20.14 -21.65
C SER A 271 22.37 19.99 -22.95
N LYS A 272 21.84 20.39 -24.12
CA LYS A 272 22.58 20.39 -25.39
C LYS A 272 23.40 21.68 -25.58
N SER A 273 24.65 21.52 -25.99
CA SER A 273 25.66 22.57 -26.12
C SER A 273 25.38 23.60 -27.23
N SER A 274 25.78 24.83 -26.91
CA SER A 274 25.58 26.17 -27.51
C SER A 274 25.68 26.42 -29.03
N TRP A 275 25.90 25.45 -29.92
CA TRP A 275 26.24 25.76 -31.33
C TRP A 275 25.19 25.40 -32.41
N ASN A 276 24.10 24.70 -32.06
CA ASN A 276 23.03 24.35 -33.03
C ASN A 276 21.68 25.09 -32.79
N MET A 277 21.68 26.14 -31.96
CA MET A 277 20.49 26.58 -31.21
C MET A 277 19.45 27.44 -31.95
N VAL A 278 19.66 27.88 -33.20
CA VAL A 278 18.76 28.91 -33.78
C VAL A 278 17.71 28.36 -34.74
N LYS A 279 17.95 27.21 -35.38
CA LYS A 279 17.00 26.61 -36.34
C LYS A 279 16.17 25.45 -35.76
N ASP A 280 16.71 24.74 -34.76
CA ASP A 280 16.03 23.63 -34.07
C ASP A 280 15.14 24.08 -32.91
N LEU A 281 15.26 25.33 -32.44
CA LEU A 281 14.54 25.84 -31.26
C LEU A 281 13.02 25.89 -31.47
N MET A 282 12.54 26.25 -32.66
CA MET A 282 11.09 26.27 -32.95
C MET A 282 10.47 24.85 -33.03
N SER A 283 11.21 23.85 -33.50
CA SER A 283 10.74 22.46 -33.57
C SER A 283 10.91 21.68 -32.27
N ASP A 284 11.94 22.01 -31.48
CA ASP A 284 12.21 21.37 -30.19
C ASP A 284 11.31 21.92 -29.08
N ILE A 285 10.93 23.21 -29.08
CA ILE A 285 9.93 23.76 -28.15
C ILE A 285 8.60 23.02 -28.29
N ASP A 286 8.08 22.91 -29.52
CA ASP A 286 6.82 22.19 -29.80
C ASP A 286 6.90 20.70 -29.42
N ARG A 287 8.09 20.07 -29.53
CA ARG A 287 8.29 18.67 -29.13
C ARG A 287 8.42 18.49 -27.61
N THR A 288 9.01 19.45 -26.91
CA THR A 288 9.13 19.45 -25.44
C THR A 288 7.77 19.71 -24.80
N ASP A 289 7.01 20.68 -25.29
CA ASP A 289 5.62 20.95 -24.85
C ASP A 289 4.73 19.71 -25.06
N LYS A 290 4.89 19.01 -26.18
CA LYS A 290 4.20 17.73 -26.43
C LYS A 290 4.51 16.67 -25.38
N ASN A 291 5.79 16.50 -25.00
CA ASN A 291 6.16 15.51 -23.99
C ASN A 291 5.60 15.89 -22.61
N HIS A 292 5.56 17.18 -22.27
CA HIS A 292 4.91 17.65 -21.03
C HIS A 292 3.42 17.32 -21.02
N ILE A 293 2.69 17.68 -22.08
CA ILE A 293 1.25 17.39 -22.19
C ILE A 293 0.97 15.89 -22.12
N LEU A 294 1.76 15.07 -22.83
CA LEU A 294 1.59 13.61 -22.79
C LEU A 294 1.89 13.02 -21.41
N ALA A 295 2.89 13.53 -20.70
CA ALA A 295 3.19 13.11 -19.34
C ALA A 295 2.07 13.47 -18.35
N GLU A 296 1.53 14.69 -18.42
CA GLU A 296 0.42 15.15 -17.57
C GLU A 296 -0.88 14.37 -17.84
N ARG A 297 -1.18 14.11 -19.13
CA ARG A 297 -2.34 13.29 -19.50
C ARG A 297 -2.18 11.84 -19.03
N ALA A 298 -0.96 11.29 -19.08
CA ALA A 298 -0.66 9.95 -18.57
C ALA A 298 -0.80 9.87 -17.05
N GLU A 299 -0.36 10.89 -16.31
CA GLU A 299 -0.55 11.00 -14.87
C GLU A 299 -2.04 11.02 -14.50
N THR A 300 -2.83 11.82 -15.23
CA THR A 300 -4.28 11.88 -15.04
C THR A 300 -4.95 10.53 -15.36
N LEU A 301 -4.51 9.84 -16.42
CA LEU A 301 -5.01 8.52 -16.78
C LEU A 301 -4.70 7.49 -15.68
N LEU A 302 -3.47 7.48 -15.18
CA LEU A 302 -3.03 6.59 -14.10
C LEU A 302 -3.83 6.84 -12.83
N PHE A 303 -4.07 8.10 -12.48
CA PHE A 303 -4.91 8.48 -11.34
C PHE A 303 -6.34 7.95 -11.49
N CYS A 304 -6.98 8.15 -12.64
CA CYS A 304 -8.32 7.60 -12.90
C CYS A 304 -8.35 6.06 -12.89
N LEU A 305 -7.29 5.41 -13.37
CA LEU A 305 -7.17 3.96 -13.35
C LEU A 305 -7.11 3.44 -11.90
N LYS A 306 -6.28 4.04 -11.04
CA LYS A 306 -6.18 3.69 -9.61
C LYS A 306 -7.49 3.96 -8.85
N GLN A 307 -8.28 4.98 -9.25
CA GLN A 307 -9.62 5.18 -8.67
C GLN A 307 -10.63 4.10 -9.08
N ARG A 308 -10.53 3.57 -10.31
CA ARG A 308 -11.42 2.51 -10.81
C ARG A 308 -11.04 1.14 -10.25
N TYR A 309 -9.76 0.91 -9.99
CA TYR A 309 -9.20 -0.31 -9.42
C TYR A 309 -8.47 0.04 -8.11
N PRO A 310 -9.21 0.29 -7.01
CA PRO A 310 -8.59 0.67 -5.73
C PRO A 310 -7.78 -0.46 -5.10
N GLU A 311 -8.06 -1.72 -5.45
CA GLU A 311 -7.34 -2.91 -4.98
C GLU A 311 -6.19 -3.31 -5.91
N LEU A 312 -5.76 -2.40 -6.80
CA LEU A 312 -4.69 -2.71 -7.74
C LEU A 312 -3.40 -3.04 -6.99
N SER A 313 -2.83 -4.19 -7.32
CA SER A 313 -1.50 -4.57 -6.85
C SER A 313 -0.44 -3.49 -7.12
N GLN A 314 0.64 -3.48 -6.33
CA GLN A 314 1.75 -2.54 -6.52
C GLN A 314 2.32 -2.62 -7.94
N THR A 315 2.60 -1.46 -8.54
CA THR A 315 3.18 -1.39 -9.88
C THR A 315 4.63 -1.88 -9.88
N SER A 316 5.15 -2.15 -11.07
CA SER A 316 6.56 -2.45 -11.29
C SER A 316 7.47 -1.31 -10.80
N LEU A 317 7.03 -0.05 -10.92
CA LEU A 317 7.76 1.10 -10.38
C LEU A 317 7.71 1.13 -8.85
N ASP A 318 6.55 0.94 -8.24
CA ASP A 318 6.41 0.93 -6.78
C ASP A 318 7.30 -0.17 -6.16
N THR A 319 7.30 -1.36 -6.76
CA THR A 319 8.16 -2.48 -6.36
C THR A 319 9.64 -2.10 -6.47
N SER A 320 10.03 -1.44 -7.57
CA SER A 320 11.40 -0.98 -7.77
C SER A 320 11.81 0.08 -6.74
N LYS A 321 10.95 1.07 -6.47
CA LYS A 321 11.16 2.08 -5.44
C LYS A 321 11.41 1.44 -4.08
N ILE A 322 10.56 0.50 -3.66
CA ILE A 322 10.71 -0.19 -2.37
C ILE A 322 12.02 -0.98 -2.33
N GLN A 323 12.35 -1.72 -3.39
CA GLN A 323 13.52 -2.58 -3.44
C GLN A 323 14.85 -1.82 -3.39
N TYR A 324 14.92 -0.63 -4.01
CA TYR A 324 16.16 0.13 -4.11
C TYR A 324 16.22 1.34 -3.16
N ASN A 325 15.14 1.63 -2.43
CA ASN A 325 15.08 2.71 -1.47
C ASN A 325 16.21 2.61 -0.42
N GLN A 326 16.84 3.75 -0.14
CA GLN A 326 17.87 3.88 0.91
C GLN A 326 17.40 4.70 2.11
N ASP A 327 16.23 5.33 2.02
CA ASP A 327 15.66 6.13 3.09
C ASP A 327 14.92 5.26 4.11
N VAL A 328 15.51 5.11 5.29
CA VAL A 328 14.95 4.29 6.38
C VAL A 328 13.61 4.82 6.88
N GLY A 329 13.42 6.15 6.91
CA GLY A 329 12.17 6.76 7.37
C GLY A 329 11.02 6.48 6.40
N GLN A 330 11.25 6.66 5.09
CA GLN A 330 10.27 6.32 4.07
C GLN A 330 9.99 4.81 4.03
N ALA A 331 11.01 3.96 4.22
CA ALA A 331 10.80 2.51 4.31
C ALA A 331 9.90 2.11 5.48
N ILE A 332 10.07 2.75 6.65
CA ILE A 332 9.19 2.53 7.81
C ILE A 332 7.77 3.00 7.50
N LEU A 333 7.61 4.22 6.97
CA LEU A 333 6.29 4.79 6.69
C LEU A 333 5.53 3.99 5.61
N GLU A 334 6.21 3.62 4.52
CA GLU A 334 5.67 2.78 3.44
C GLU A 334 5.25 1.41 4.00
N SER A 335 6.16 0.68 4.62
CA SER A 335 5.88 -0.69 5.05
C SER A 335 4.85 -0.76 6.17
N TYR A 336 4.85 0.20 7.10
CA TYR A 336 3.86 0.26 8.16
C TYR A 336 2.47 0.62 7.61
N SER A 337 2.37 1.60 6.73
CA SER A 337 1.09 1.93 6.08
C SER A 337 0.55 0.76 5.25
N ARG A 338 1.39 0.06 4.48
CA ARG A 338 1.01 -1.11 3.68
C ARG A 338 0.48 -2.27 4.53
N VAL A 339 1.13 -2.60 5.67
CA VAL A 339 0.63 -3.69 6.52
C VAL A 339 -0.69 -3.31 7.22
N LEU A 340 -0.89 -2.05 7.60
CA LEU A 340 -2.16 -1.57 8.16
C LEU A 340 -3.27 -1.56 7.12
N GLU A 341 -2.96 -1.14 5.89
CA GLU A 341 -3.86 -1.21 4.75
C GLU A 341 -4.36 -2.64 4.51
N GLY A 342 -3.44 -3.61 4.46
CA GLY A 342 -3.76 -5.02 4.28
C GLY A 342 -4.58 -5.61 5.43
N LEU A 343 -4.30 -5.23 6.69
CA LEU A 343 -5.10 -5.65 7.83
C LEU A 343 -6.53 -5.11 7.75
N ALA A 344 -6.67 -3.82 7.45
CA ALA A 344 -7.96 -3.16 7.34
C ALA A 344 -8.80 -3.77 6.21
N PHE A 345 -8.18 -4.04 5.06
CA PHE A 345 -8.81 -4.74 3.94
C PHE A 345 -9.34 -6.12 4.35
N ASN A 346 -8.51 -6.92 5.01
CA ASN A 346 -8.89 -8.25 5.48
C ASN A 346 -10.07 -8.20 6.48
N ILE A 347 -10.06 -7.25 7.41
CA ILE A 347 -11.16 -7.07 8.37
C ILE A 347 -12.47 -6.72 7.66
N VAL A 348 -12.44 -5.82 6.66
CA VAL A 348 -13.61 -5.51 5.83
C VAL A 348 -14.13 -6.78 5.16
N ALA A 349 -13.25 -7.53 4.49
CA ALA A 349 -13.61 -8.77 3.81
C ALA A 349 -14.23 -9.81 4.77
N TRP A 350 -13.64 -10.04 5.95
CA TRP A 350 -14.18 -10.98 6.92
C TRP A 350 -15.57 -10.56 7.44
N ILE A 351 -15.81 -9.25 7.62
CA ILE A 351 -17.13 -8.75 8.02
C ILE A 351 -18.14 -8.96 6.89
N GLU A 352 -17.73 -8.73 5.65
CA GLU A 352 -18.59 -8.96 4.48
C GLU A 352 -18.94 -10.44 4.29
N ASP A 353 -18.00 -11.35 4.55
CA ASP A 353 -18.24 -12.80 4.52
C ASP A 353 -19.31 -13.20 5.56
N VAL A 354 -19.22 -12.69 6.80
CA VAL A 354 -20.23 -12.95 7.84
C VAL A 354 -21.59 -12.39 7.42
N LEU A 355 -21.63 -11.13 6.96
CA LEU A 355 -22.87 -10.49 6.50
C LEU A 355 -23.46 -11.17 5.26
N PHE A 356 -22.63 -11.80 4.42
CA PHE A 356 -23.08 -12.57 3.27
C PHE A 356 -23.75 -13.88 3.70
N VAL A 357 -23.14 -14.63 4.62
CA VAL A 357 -23.73 -15.86 5.15
C VAL A 357 -25.04 -15.57 5.88
N ASP A 358 -25.11 -14.48 6.65
CA ASP A 358 -26.32 -14.01 7.34
C ASP A 358 -27.49 -13.76 6.38
N ARG A 359 -27.27 -13.02 5.28
CA ARG A 359 -28.29 -12.77 4.25
C ARG A 359 -28.82 -14.04 3.59
N ASN A 360 -27.99 -15.08 3.48
CA ASN A 360 -28.37 -16.35 2.88
C ASN A 360 -29.12 -17.28 3.86
N GLN A 361 -29.17 -16.98 5.16
CA GLN A 361 -29.99 -17.73 6.13
C GLN A 361 -31.40 -17.14 6.29
N GLU A 362 -31.60 -15.87 5.91
CA GLU A 362 -32.92 -15.21 5.95
C GLU A 362 -33.82 -15.58 4.74
N GLN A 363 -33.28 -16.25 3.72
CA GLN A 363 -34.02 -16.83 2.58
C GLN A 363 -34.40 -18.28 2.85
#